data_AF-A0A965AKW4-F1
#
_entry.id   AF-A0A965AKW4-F1
#
_cell.length_a   1.000
_cell.length_b   1.000
_cell.length_c   1.000
_cell.angle_alpha   90.00
_cell.angle_beta   90.00
_cell.angle_gamma   90.00
#
_symmetry.space_group_name_H-M   'P 1'
#
loop_
_entity.id
_entity.type
_entity.pdbx_description
1 polymer ?
#
loop_
_entity_poly.entity_id
_entity_poly.type
_entity_poly.pdbx_seq_one_letter_code
_entity_poly.pdbx_strand_id
1 'polypeptide(L)' 'MKSCDLSSGAAKMALALKQLGIKWEHARETWDDATSRRFHEENIAPLMPEVKQTLEAVGRLAEVLDRAERDVSDSSMF' A
#
# COMPACT_ATOMS: atom_id res chain seq x y z
N MET A 1 18.14 -6.05 15.54
CA MET A 1 17.45 -4.84 15.05
C MET A 1 15.96 -5.18 14.96
N LYS A 2 15.03 -4.34 15.42
CA LYS A 2 13.62 -4.54 15.05
C LYS A 2 13.56 -4.32 13.54
N SER A 3 13.45 -5.40 12.77
CA SER A 3 13.23 -5.33 11.33
C SER A 3 12.10 -4.32 11.09
N CYS A 4 12.31 -3.41 10.16
CA CYS A 4 11.29 -2.46 9.79
C CYS A 4 10.05 -3.29 9.39
N ASP A 5 8.96 -3.24 10.15
CA ASP A 5 7.76 -4.06 9.87
C ASP A 5 7.01 -3.46 8.68
N LEU A 6 7.60 -3.69 7.52
CA LEU A 6 7.09 -3.31 6.21
C LEU A 6 5.76 -3.99 5.90
N SER A 7 5.57 -5.20 6.43
CA SER A 7 4.35 -5.99 6.28
C SER A 7 3.15 -5.30 6.94
N SER A 8 3.30 -4.84 8.18
CA SER A 8 2.25 -4.08 8.86
C SER A 8 1.97 -2.73 8.20
N GLY A 9 3.00 -2.04 7.69
CA GLY A 9 2.85 -0.81 6.93
C GLY A 9 2.05 -1.02 5.64
N ALA A 10 2.41 -2.05 4.87
CA ALA A 10 1.72 -2.46 3.66
C ALA A 10 0.25 -2.84 3.93
N ALA A 11 -0.01 -3.61 4.99
CA ALA A 11 -1.36 -4.00 5.38
C ALA A 11 -2.26 -2.78 5.69
N LYS A 12 -1.72 -1.79 6.42
CA LYS A 12 -2.44 -0.54 6.72
C LYS A 12 -2.74 0.26 5.46
N MET A 13 -1.78 0.33 4.53
CA MET A 13 -1.96 1.06 3.26
C MET A 13 -3.02 0.38 2.38
N ALA A 14 -3.00 -0.94 2.28
CA ALA A 14 -4.03 -1.71 1.56
C ALA A 14 -5.43 -1.50 2.18
N LEU A 15 -5.52 -1.50 3.52
CA LEU A 15 -6.76 -1.24 4.23
C LEU A 15 -7.29 0.18 3.97
N ALA A 16 -6.40 1.18 4.01
CA ALA A 16 -6.76 2.57 3.75
C ALA A 16 -7.29 2.76 2.32
N LEU A 17 -6.67 2.13 1.31
CA LEU A 17 -7.16 2.18 -0.07
C LEU A 17 -8.55 1.54 -0.19
N LYS A 18 -8.78 0.41 0.47
CA LYS A 18 -10.10 -0.23 0.49
C LYS A 18 -11.16 0.68 1.14
N GLN A 19 -10.82 1.32 2.27
CA GLN A 19 -11.70 2.25 2.94
C GLN A 19 -12.01 3.49 2.09
N LEU A 20 -11.03 3.98 1.33
CA LEU A 20 -11.21 5.08 0.39
C LEU A 20 -12.27 4.72 -0.66
N GLY A 21 -12.17 3.53 -1.28
CA GLY A 21 -13.16 3.07 -2.27
C GLY A 21 -14.58 2.99 -1.69
N ILE A 22 -14.75 2.44 -0.48
CA ILE A 22 -16.05 2.35 0.18
C ILE A 22 -16.63 3.76 0.45
N LYS A 23 -15.80 4.66 1.01
CA LYS A 23 -16.23 6.03 1.32
C LYS A 23 -16.54 6.83 0.05
N TRP A 24 -15.81 6.58 -1.03
CA TRP A 24 -16.05 7.20 -2.31
C TRP A 24 -17.40 6.78 -2.91
N GLU A 25 -17.72 5.48 -2.87
CA GLU A 25 -19.02 4.99 -3.34
C GLU A 25 -20.17 5.63 -2.57
N HIS A 26 -20.08 5.66 -1.23
CA HIS A 26 -21.06 6.34 -0.39
C HIS A 26 -21.18 7.85 -0.70
N ALA A 27 -20.06 8.52 -0.98
CA ALA A 27 -20.09 9.94 -1.34
C ALA A 27 -20.83 10.16 -2.66
N ARG A 28 -20.63 9.29 -3.65
CA ARG A 28 -21.28 9.37 -4.96
C ARG A 28 -22.79 9.18 -4.93
N GLU A 29 -23.34 8.51 -3.92
CA GLU A 29 -24.80 8.38 -3.76
C GLU A 29 -25.51 9.74 -3.67
N THR A 30 -24.84 10.74 -3.09
CA THR A 30 -25.38 12.10 -2.92
C THR A 30 -24.64 13.15 -3.75
N TRP A 31 -23.45 12.81 -4.27
CA TRP A 31 -22.57 13.71 -5.01
C TRP A 31 -22.11 13.09 -6.34
N ASP A 32 -22.95 13.13 -7.38
CA ASP A 32 -22.67 12.66 -8.75
C ASP A 32 -22.69 13.80 -9.79
N ASP A 33 -22.15 14.96 -9.44
CA ASP A 33 -22.02 16.08 -10.38
C ASP A 33 -20.74 15.99 -11.23
N ALA A 34 -20.54 16.94 -12.14
CA ALA A 34 -19.34 17.01 -12.97
C ALA A 34 -18.04 17.20 -12.15
N THR A 35 -18.15 17.81 -10.97
CA THR A 35 -17.01 18.04 -10.06
C THR A 35 -16.57 16.75 -9.42
N SER A 36 -17.51 15.91 -8.96
CA SER A 36 -17.20 14.63 -8.33
C SER A 36 -16.58 13.64 -9.32
N ARG A 37 -17.05 13.63 -10.58
CA ARG A 37 -16.46 12.82 -11.65
C ARG A 37 -15.02 13.24 -11.94
N ARG A 38 -14.79 14.54 -12.06
CA ARG A 38 -13.43 15.09 -12.26
C ARG A 38 -12.52 14.79 -11.07
N PHE A 39 -13.03 14.94 -9.84
CA PHE A 39 -12.28 14.59 -8.64
C PHE A 39 -11.88 13.11 -8.63
N HIS A 40 -12.79 12.21 -8.99
CA HIS A 40 -12.49 10.79 -9.10
C HIS A 40 -11.38 10.50 -10.11
N GLU A 41 -11.50 11.05 -11.32
CA GLU A 41 -10.52 10.84 -12.39
C GLU A 41 -9.14 11.40 -12.06
N GLU A 42 -9.09 12.60 -11.48
CA GLU A 42 -7.82 13.28 -11.19
C GLU A 42 -7.15 12.79 -9.92
N ASN A 43 -7.91 12.32 -8.91
CA ASN A 43 -7.36 12.03 -7.58
C ASN A 43 -7.55 10.59 -7.12
N ILE A 44 -8.73 9.98 -7.33
CA ILE A 44 -9.02 8.65 -6.77
C ILE A 44 -8.55 7.52 -7.69
N ALA A 45 -8.82 7.64 -9.00
CA ALA A 45 -8.44 6.64 -9.99
C ALA A 45 -6.93 6.39 -10.08
N PRO A 46 -6.04 7.41 -9.99
CA PRO A 46 -4.59 7.19 -10.02
C PRO A 46 -4.04 6.49 -8.77
N LEU A 47 -4.67 6.69 -7.60
CA LEU A 47 -4.18 6.12 -6.34
C LEU A 47 -4.23 4.59 -6.32
N MET A 48 -5.20 3.96 -6.98
CA MET A 48 -5.30 2.50 -7.03
C MET A 48 -4.05 1.82 -7.63
N PRO A 49 -3.63 2.13 -8.87
CA PRO A 49 -2.44 1.52 -9.46
C PRO A 49 -1.15 1.95 -8.74
N GLU A 50 -1.05 3.18 -8.24
CA GLU A 50 0.13 3.67 -7.52
C GLU A 50 0.35 2.96 -6.18
N VAL A 51 -0.71 2.83 -5.37
CA VAL A 51 -0.66 2.10 -4.10
C VAL A 51 -0.36 0.63 -4.36
N LYS A 52 -0.96 0.03 -5.40
CA LYS A 52 -0.67 -1.37 -5.77
C LYS A 52 0.81 -1.57 -6.11
N GLN A 53 1.39 -0.71 -6.95
CA GLN A 53 2.83 -0.75 -7.26
C GLN A 53 3.70 -0.58 -6.02
N THR A 54 3.29 0.31 -5.11
CA THR A 54 3.99 0.54 -3.86
C THR A 54 3.98 -0.72 -2.98
N LEU A 55 2.83 -1.36 -2.82
CA LEU A 55 2.69 -2.60 -2.05
C LEU A 55 3.55 -3.73 -2.63
N GLU A 56 3.61 -3.86 -3.96
CA GLU A 56 4.47 -4.83 -4.64
C GLU A 56 5.96 -4.55 -4.38
N ALA A 57 6.37 -3.28 -4.45
CA ALA A 57 7.75 -2.87 -4.16
C ALA A 57 8.13 -3.14 -2.70
N VAL A 58 7.22 -2.85 -1.76
CA VAL A 58 7.40 -3.14 -0.34
C VAL A 58 7.52 -4.65 -0.09
N GLY A 59 6.72 -5.47 -0.77
CA GLY A 59 6.82 -6.93 -0.70
C GLY A 59 8.19 -7.45 -1.14
N ARG A 60 8.72 -6.97 -2.27
CA ARG A 60 10.07 -7.30 -2.74
C ARG A 60 11.16 -6.86 -1.76
N LEU A 61 11.01 -5.66 -1.19
CA LEU A 61 11.97 -5.13 -0.22
C LEU A 61 11.99 -5.98 1.06
N ALA A 62 10.83 -6.42 1.55
CA ALA A 62 10.72 -7.28 2.72
C ALA A 62 11.43 -8.63 2.50
N GLU A 63 11.29 -9.23 1.32
CA GLU A 63 11.99 -10.48 0.96
C GLU A 63 13.51 -10.31 0.95
N VAL A 64 14.01 -9.21 0.38
CA VAL A 64 15.46 -8.90 0.36
C VAL A 64 16.00 -8.72 1.77
N LEU A 65 15.26 -8.02 2.65
CA LEU A 65 15.67 -7.81 4.04
C LEU A 65 15.65 -9.11 4.84
N ASP A 66 14.64 -9.96 4.67
CA ASP A 66 14.56 -11.26 5.35
C ASP A 66 15.72 -12.17 4.94
N ARG A 67 16.08 -12.18 3.65
CA ARG A 67 17.26 -12.90 3.16
C ARG A 67 18.55 -12.35 3.77
N ALA A 68 18.74 -11.03 3.77
CA ALA A 68 19.93 -10.40 4.34
C ALA A 68 20.07 -10.69 5.84
N GLU A 69 18.96 -10.68 6.59
CA GLU A 69 18.95 -11.03 8.01
C GLU A 69 19.41 -12.48 8.24
N ARG A 70 18.93 -13.42 7.42
CA ARG A 70 19.37 -14.84 7.47
C ARG A 70 20.85 -14.98 7.15
N ASP A 71 21.32 -14.39 6.04
CA ASP A 71 22.70 -14.51 5.58
C ASP A 71 23.71 -13.95 6.61
N VAL A 72 23.35 -12.86 7.28
CA VAL A 72 24.16 -12.26 8.36
C VAL A 72 24.13 -13.11 9.64
N SER A 73 22.97 -13.67 9.98
CA SER A 73 22.83 -14.53 11.17
C SER A 73 23.63 -15.83 11.02
N ASP A 74 23.62 -16.46 9.84
CA ASP A 74 24.39 -17.67 9.55
C ASP A 74 25.92 -17.41 9.55
N SER A 75 26.35 -16.26 9.03
CA SER A 75 27.78 -15.88 9.03
C SER A 75 28.35 -15.60 10.42
N SER A 76 27.49 -15.33 11.42
CA SER A 76 27.91 -15.06 12.81
C SER A 76 28.12 -16.34 13.64
N MET A 77 27.88 -17.51 13.06
CA MET A 77 27.98 -18.82 13.72
C MET A 77 29.35 -19.52 13.53
N PHE A 78 30.31 -18.86 12.89
CA PHE A 78 31.72 -19.25 12.77
C PHE A 78 32.66 -18.20 13.38
#